data_AF-G0QMD9-F1
#
_entry.id   AF-G0QMD9-F1
#
_cell.length_a   1.000
_cell.length_b   1.000
_cell.length_c   1.000
_cell.angle_alpha   90.00
_cell.angle_beta   90.00
_cell.angle_gamma   90.00
#
_symmetry.space_group_name_H-M   'P 1'
#
loop_
_entity.id
_entity.type
_entity.pdbx_description
1 polymer ?
#
loop_
_entity_poly.entity_id
_entity_poly.type
_entity_poly.pdbx_seq_one_letter_code
_entity_poly.pdbx_strand_id
1 'polypeptide(L)'
;MQISTKYGQLFILTKFGFLQIYELTTNQLIYSNKITESSIFIGQQDSKEDGVYSISRNGSVQLIQIDQNSFLNYLMNNCQQIPNVVQLAFKLAGRYRLPGVDGMFTEQFNKFLMSGDYAKAAQIAASAPGELLRNAQTISKFKTFQGTPSPLLIYFQSLLQKGGLNALESVELCNLVLSQGRKQFVEAWLKENKLECTEQLGDLVSQHDQNSALEIYKRANAGPKVLQTLVALGRQDEANKYAQQSGINVDYMSMIKSCVFTNPVNAVQMAKTMFAQNNGNNIHAVAELFVQAQKFKELSALLVDCMKQNKPEDGPWQTKILEWNIINEPNIVEPIFQLTKWNQYNRLRIAQLCEQKQLFQKALENYSDIKDIKRVCLNTQFIPHPYLVSFFGNLQPDWALTCIYSSQKCIKIQYFALYKNF
;
A
#
# COMPACT_ATOMS: atom_id res chain seq x y z
N MET A 1 23.63 46.56 -22.15
CA MET A 1 22.77 45.47 -22.66
C MET A 1 22.53 44.51 -21.51
N GLN A 2 21.29 44.13 -21.25
CA GLN A 2 20.91 43.25 -20.14
C GLN A 2 19.85 42.25 -20.61
N ILE A 3 19.81 41.04 -20.05
CA ILE A 3 18.94 39.95 -20.51
C ILE A 3 17.97 39.56 -19.41
N SER A 4 16.67 39.62 -19.68
CA SER A 4 15.67 38.99 -18.82
C SER A 4 15.59 37.50 -19.15
N THR A 5 16.02 36.67 -18.20
CA THR A 5 15.91 35.21 -18.30
C THR A 5 14.49 34.73 -17.98
N LYS A 6 13.74 35.49 -17.17
CA LYS A 6 12.38 35.14 -16.75
C LYS A 6 11.38 35.17 -17.91
N TYR A 7 11.58 36.09 -18.86
CA TYR A 7 10.65 36.29 -19.96
C TYR A 7 11.31 36.15 -21.33
N GLY A 8 12.65 36.09 -21.42
CA GLY A 8 13.36 35.93 -22.68
C GLY A 8 13.44 37.20 -23.53
N GLN A 9 13.58 38.37 -22.91
CA GLN A 9 13.83 39.62 -23.62
C GLN A 9 15.25 40.13 -23.42
N LEU A 10 15.73 40.82 -24.45
CA LEU A 10 16.99 41.54 -24.46
C LEU A 10 16.71 43.05 -24.36
N PHE A 11 17.24 43.68 -23.32
CA PHE A 11 17.18 45.12 -23.10
C PHE A 11 18.45 45.79 -23.61
N ILE A 12 18.28 46.74 -24.52
CA ILE A 12 19.35 47.59 -25.05
C ILE A 12 19.05 49.03 -24.66
N LEU A 13 19.92 49.59 -23.84
CA LEU A 13 19.91 51.00 -23.47
C LEU A 13 21.00 51.72 -24.26
N THR A 14 20.62 52.77 -24.97
CA THR A 14 21.56 53.57 -25.76
C THR A 14 22.05 54.77 -24.97
N LYS A 15 23.23 55.30 -25.37
CA LYS A 15 23.81 56.51 -24.78
C LYS A 15 22.90 57.75 -24.89
N PHE A 16 22.02 57.79 -25.90
CA PHE A 16 21.07 58.88 -26.12
C PHE A 16 19.72 58.68 -25.40
N GLY A 17 19.63 57.73 -24.47
CA GLY A 17 18.44 57.54 -23.65
C GLY A 17 17.31 56.76 -24.32
N PHE A 18 17.61 56.01 -25.39
CA PHE A 18 16.64 55.09 -25.99
C PHE A 18 16.70 53.72 -25.33
N LEU A 19 15.52 53.16 -25.10
CA LEU A 19 15.29 51.78 -24.72
C LEU A 19 14.82 51.01 -25.95
N GLN A 20 15.47 49.89 -26.23
CA GLN A 20 15.03 48.91 -27.21
C GLN A 20 14.91 47.55 -26.54
N ILE A 21 13.79 46.86 -26.78
CA ILE A 21 13.49 45.53 -26.23
C ILE A 21 13.33 44.57 -27.41
N TYR A 22 14.15 43.52 -27.42
CA TYR A 22 14.12 42.47 -28.43
C TYR A 22 13.69 41.14 -27.84
N GLU A 23 13.06 40.29 -28.64
CA GLU A 23 12.83 38.88 -28.29
C GLU A 23 14.12 38.07 -28.51
N LEU A 24 14.54 37.29 -27.53
CA LEU A 24 15.86 36.66 -27.51
C LEU A 24 16.05 35.58 -28.59
N THR A 25 15.00 34.83 -28.96
CA THR A 25 15.10 33.68 -29.87
C THR A 25 15.15 34.10 -31.34
N THR A 26 14.33 35.09 -31.70
CA THR A 26 14.08 35.54 -33.08
C THR A 26 14.72 36.88 -33.39
N ASN A 27 15.27 37.54 -32.37
CA ASN A 27 15.90 38.87 -32.45
C ASN A 27 14.97 39.94 -33.05
N GLN A 28 13.66 39.81 -32.81
CA GLN A 28 12.65 40.74 -33.30
C GLN A 28 12.48 41.90 -32.32
N LEU A 29 12.40 43.13 -32.84
CA LEU A 29 12.19 44.32 -32.04
C LEU A 29 10.73 44.37 -31.57
N ILE A 30 10.52 44.31 -30.25
CA ILE A 30 9.20 44.38 -29.62
C ILE A 30 8.84 45.83 -29.28
N TYR A 31 9.77 46.57 -28.67
CA TYR A 31 9.52 47.92 -28.16
C TYR A 31 10.74 48.81 -28.39
N SER A 32 10.53 50.05 -28.82
CA SER A 32 11.57 51.06 -28.93
C SER A 32 11.01 52.42 -28.55
N ASN A 33 11.56 53.06 -27.52
CA ASN A 33 11.14 54.39 -27.12
C ASN A 33 12.27 55.16 -26.40
N LYS A 34 12.17 56.48 -26.36
CA LYS A 34 13.07 57.33 -25.60
C LYS A 34 12.56 57.46 -24.17
N ILE A 35 13.39 57.07 -23.19
CA ILE A 35 13.03 57.02 -21.76
C ILE A 35 13.67 58.16 -20.94
N THR A 36 14.70 58.80 -21.48
CA THR A 36 15.38 59.94 -20.85
C THR A 36 16.04 60.83 -21.90
N GLU A 37 16.10 62.12 -21.62
CA GLU A 37 16.86 63.10 -22.41
C GLU A 37 18.35 63.13 -22.01
N SER A 38 18.67 62.62 -20.81
CA SER A 38 20.03 62.62 -20.28
C SER A 38 20.75 61.31 -20.60
N SER A 39 22.08 61.39 -20.81
CA SER A 39 22.88 60.22 -21.17
C SER A 39 22.89 59.18 -20.05
N ILE A 40 22.51 57.95 -20.38
CA ILE A 40 22.61 56.79 -19.49
C ILE A 40 24.06 56.30 -19.50
N PHE A 41 24.69 56.26 -18.33
CA PHE A 41 26.08 55.82 -18.19
C PHE A 41 26.25 54.51 -17.42
N ILE A 42 25.24 54.08 -16.67
CA ILE A 42 25.19 52.77 -16.00
C ILE A 42 23.84 52.13 -16.29
N GLY A 43 23.85 50.84 -16.63
CA GLY A 43 22.66 50.00 -16.73
C GLY A 43 22.95 48.60 -16.22
N GLN A 44 22.20 48.13 -15.23
CA GLN A 44 22.43 46.86 -14.54
C GLN A 44 21.12 46.06 -14.41
N GLN A 45 21.18 44.74 -14.57
CA GLN A 45 20.03 43.88 -14.36
C GLN A 45 19.60 43.85 -12.89
N ASP A 46 18.29 43.82 -12.64
CA ASP A 46 17.73 43.54 -11.31
C ASP A 46 17.79 42.04 -11.03
N SER A 47 18.50 41.64 -9.97
CA SER A 47 18.62 40.24 -9.55
C SER A 47 17.39 39.70 -8.82
N LYS A 48 16.47 40.56 -8.35
CA LYS A 48 15.29 40.16 -7.58
C LYS A 48 14.02 40.09 -8.42
N GLU A 49 13.68 41.15 -9.13
CA GLU A 49 12.40 41.24 -9.84
C GLU A 49 12.50 40.99 -11.35
N ASP A 50 13.72 40.84 -11.86
CA ASP A 50 14.08 40.90 -13.28
C ASP A 50 13.78 42.28 -13.90
N GLY A 51 14.43 42.58 -15.03
CA GLY A 51 14.43 43.92 -15.63
C GLY A 51 15.75 44.66 -15.45
N VAL A 52 15.75 45.97 -15.66
CA VAL A 52 16.98 46.78 -15.79
C VAL A 52 16.89 48.09 -15.03
N TYR A 53 17.82 48.31 -14.12
CA TYR A 53 18.11 49.63 -13.56
C TYR A 53 18.98 50.43 -14.52
N SER A 54 18.69 51.72 -14.64
CA SER A 54 19.51 52.66 -15.40
C SER A 54 19.75 53.94 -14.60
N ILE A 55 20.96 54.49 -14.70
CA ILE A 55 21.34 55.76 -14.09
C ILE A 55 21.77 56.74 -15.18
N SER A 56 21.11 57.89 -15.18
CA SER A 56 21.36 58.99 -16.12
C SER A 56 22.24 60.07 -15.49
N ARG A 57 22.97 60.85 -16.32
CA ARG A 57 23.89 61.90 -15.84
C ARG A 57 23.25 63.01 -15.01
N ASN A 58 21.95 63.23 -15.16
CA ASN A 58 21.17 64.15 -14.32
C ASN A 58 20.84 63.59 -12.93
N GLY A 59 21.29 62.38 -12.59
CA GLY A 59 21.06 61.72 -11.30
C GLY A 59 19.76 60.91 -11.23
N SER A 60 18.97 60.82 -12.31
CA SER A 60 17.74 60.02 -12.29
C SER A 60 18.04 58.52 -12.33
N VAL A 61 17.44 57.77 -11.40
CA VAL A 61 17.46 56.30 -11.37
C VAL A 61 16.11 55.79 -11.85
N GLN A 62 16.11 54.94 -12.87
CA GLN A 62 14.90 54.35 -13.46
C GLN A 62 15.02 52.82 -13.45
N LEU A 63 13.94 52.14 -13.05
CA LEU A 63 13.78 50.70 -13.19
C LEU A 63 12.83 50.41 -14.37
N ILE A 64 13.25 49.54 -15.27
CA ILE A 64 12.53 49.15 -16.46
C ILE A 64 12.18 47.66 -16.35
N GLN A 65 10.89 47.34 -16.41
CA GLN A 65 10.37 45.98 -16.25
C GLN A 65 9.32 45.68 -17.31
N ILE A 66 9.10 44.39 -17.56
CA ILE A 66 8.00 43.90 -18.39
C ILE A 66 6.77 43.70 -17.50
N ASP A 67 5.67 44.35 -17.86
CA ASP A 67 4.37 44.04 -17.27
C ASP A 67 3.84 42.71 -17.85
N GLN A 68 3.85 41.66 -17.03
CA GLN A 68 3.44 40.32 -17.41
C GLN A 68 2.01 40.25 -17.98
N ASN A 69 1.09 41.05 -17.44
CA ASN A 69 -0.33 40.97 -17.79
C ASN A 69 -0.64 41.61 -19.15
N SER A 70 0.11 42.66 -19.50
CA SER A 70 -0.12 43.44 -20.73
C SER A 70 0.81 43.04 -21.86
N PHE A 71 1.93 42.38 -21.57
CA PHE A 71 2.98 42.10 -22.55
C PHE A 71 2.49 41.33 -23.79
N LEU A 72 1.74 40.24 -23.60
CA LEU A 72 1.26 39.44 -24.71
C LEU A 72 0.21 40.20 -25.54
N ASN A 73 -0.69 40.93 -24.89
CA ASN A 73 -1.66 41.80 -25.56
C ASN A 73 -0.97 42.88 -26.39
N TYR A 74 0.07 43.51 -25.84
CA TYR A 74 0.88 44.50 -26.55
C TYR A 74 1.57 43.88 -27.77
N LEU A 75 2.18 42.70 -27.61
CA LEU A 75 2.88 42.03 -28.71
C LEU A 75 1.92 41.72 -29.87
N MET A 76 0.69 41.27 -29.59
CA MET A 76 -0.28 40.95 -30.63
C MET A 76 -0.87 42.17 -31.33
N ASN A 77 -1.17 43.23 -30.57
CA ASN A 77 -1.87 44.40 -31.10
C ASN A 77 -0.92 45.44 -31.72
N ASN A 78 0.26 45.60 -31.13
CA ASN A 78 1.19 46.69 -31.46
C ASN A 78 2.43 46.21 -32.24
N CYS A 79 2.69 44.89 -32.32
CA CYS A 79 3.84 44.34 -33.04
C CYS A 79 3.45 43.53 -34.30
N GLN A 80 2.45 43.99 -35.04
CA GLN A 80 1.98 43.32 -36.28
C GLN A 80 3.05 43.23 -37.37
N GLN A 81 4.10 44.06 -37.31
CA GLN A 81 5.27 43.97 -38.19
C GLN A 81 6.04 42.65 -38.04
N ILE A 82 5.89 41.93 -36.92
CA ILE A 82 6.56 40.65 -36.69
C ILE A 82 5.81 39.55 -37.45
N PRO A 83 6.47 38.77 -38.32
CA PRO A 83 5.82 37.68 -39.03
C PRO A 83 5.34 36.61 -38.05
N ASN A 84 4.10 36.15 -38.20
CA ASN A 84 3.47 35.17 -37.33
C ASN A 84 3.48 35.56 -35.83
N VAL A 85 3.27 36.86 -35.52
CA VAL A 85 3.27 37.40 -34.16
C VAL A 85 2.40 36.61 -33.18
N VAL A 86 1.26 36.10 -33.63
CA VAL A 86 0.37 35.26 -32.83
C VAL A 86 1.07 33.95 -32.43
N GLN A 87 1.74 33.26 -33.36
CA GLN A 87 2.48 32.04 -33.05
C GLN A 87 3.69 32.31 -32.15
N LEU A 88 4.34 33.46 -32.31
CA LEU A 88 5.41 33.88 -31.40
C LEU A 88 4.86 34.11 -29.99
N ALA A 89 3.75 34.84 -29.85
CA ALA A 89 3.06 35.05 -28.58
C ALA A 89 2.73 33.72 -27.88
N PHE A 90 2.20 32.74 -28.62
CA PHE A 90 1.94 31.40 -28.11
C PHE A 90 3.20 30.68 -27.61
N LYS A 91 4.29 30.73 -28.39
CA LYS A 91 5.56 30.10 -27.99
C LYS A 91 6.15 30.77 -26.74
N LEU A 92 6.09 32.10 -26.66
CA LEU A 92 6.55 32.85 -25.49
C LEU A 92 5.70 32.53 -24.26
N ALA A 93 4.37 32.50 -24.42
CA ALA A 93 3.47 32.18 -23.32
C ALA A 93 3.68 30.76 -22.78
N GLY A 94 3.81 29.77 -23.66
CA GLY A 94 4.08 28.40 -23.25
C GLY A 94 5.46 28.23 -22.60
N ARG A 95 6.48 28.91 -23.13
CA ARG A 95 7.86 28.80 -22.62
C ARG A 95 8.06 29.52 -21.29
N TYR A 96 7.52 30.72 -21.14
CA TYR A 96 7.74 31.59 -19.98
C TYR A 96 6.54 31.66 -19.02
N ARG A 97 5.46 30.90 -19.28
CA ARG A 97 4.24 30.82 -18.46
C ARG A 97 3.60 32.19 -18.20
N LEU A 98 3.56 33.02 -19.24
CA LEU A 98 3.02 34.37 -19.16
C LEU A 98 1.47 34.36 -19.11
N PRO A 99 0.84 35.18 -18.26
CA PRO A 99 -0.61 35.28 -18.15
C PRO A 99 -1.25 36.00 -19.35
N GLY A 100 -2.56 35.80 -19.57
CA GLY A 100 -3.35 36.59 -20.53
C GLY A 100 -3.61 35.94 -21.89
N VAL A 101 -3.15 34.71 -22.13
CA VAL A 101 -3.43 33.96 -23.37
C VAL A 101 -4.28 32.70 -23.17
N ASP A 102 -4.85 32.54 -21.98
CA ASP A 102 -5.69 31.39 -21.63
C ASP A 102 -6.89 31.27 -22.59
N GLY A 103 -7.50 32.41 -22.93
CA GLY A 103 -8.55 32.49 -23.95
C GLY A 103 -8.08 32.01 -25.33
N MET A 104 -6.86 32.37 -25.72
CA MET A 104 -6.31 32.01 -27.02
C MET A 104 -5.99 30.51 -27.15
N PHE A 105 -5.46 29.89 -26.10
CA PHE A 105 -5.26 28.44 -26.05
C PHE A 105 -6.60 27.73 -26.23
N THR A 106 -7.65 28.23 -25.59
CA THR A 106 -9.01 27.69 -25.68
C THR A 106 -9.61 27.88 -27.07
N GLU A 107 -9.45 29.04 -27.69
CA GLU A 107 -9.92 29.32 -29.05
C GLU A 107 -9.21 28.45 -30.09
N GLN A 108 -7.88 28.36 -30.05
CA GLN A 108 -7.14 27.49 -30.97
C GLN A 108 -7.48 26.01 -30.76
N PHE A 109 -7.61 25.59 -29.50
CA PHE A 109 -8.03 24.24 -29.16
C PHE A 109 -9.40 23.93 -29.78
N ASN A 110 -10.40 24.78 -29.54
CA ASN A 110 -11.74 24.60 -30.11
C ASN A 110 -11.73 24.65 -31.65
N LYS A 111 -10.90 25.52 -32.25
CA LYS A 111 -10.75 25.59 -33.72
C LYS A 111 -10.24 24.28 -34.31
N PHE A 112 -9.17 23.70 -33.75
CA PHE A 112 -8.63 22.42 -34.23
C PHE A 112 -9.56 21.24 -33.93
N LEU A 113 -10.27 21.30 -32.81
CA LEU A 113 -11.26 20.30 -32.44
C LEU A 113 -12.44 20.29 -33.43
N MET A 114 -12.96 21.46 -33.79
CA MET A 114 -14.03 21.62 -34.78
C MET A 114 -13.57 21.29 -36.21
N SER A 115 -12.30 21.51 -36.53
CA SER A 115 -11.75 21.14 -37.84
C SER A 115 -11.45 19.64 -37.98
N GLY A 116 -11.68 18.83 -36.95
CA GLY A 116 -11.38 17.40 -36.93
C GLY A 116 -9.89 17.06 -36.82
N ASP A 117 -9.02 18.04 -36.56
CA ASP A 117 -7.58 17.82 -36.39
C ASP A 117 -7.27 17.59 -34.89
N TYR A 118 -7.64 16.40 -34.42
CA TYR A 118 -7.49 16.02 -33.02
C TYR A 118 -6.04 15.95 -32.55
N ALA A 119 -5.10 15.66 -33.46
CA ALA A 119 -3.68 15.59 -33.14
C ALA A 119 -3.11 16.97 -32.77
N LYS A 120 -3.42 18.01 -33.56
CA LYS A 120 -3.01 19.37 -33.21
C LYS A 120 -3.76 19.90 -32.00
N ALA A 121 -5.05 19.60 -31.86
CA ALA A 121 -5.82 19.96 -30.66
C ALA A 121 -5.18 19.37 -29.39
N ALA A 122 -4.77 18.11 -29.43
CA ALA A 122 -4.06 17.46 -28.33
C ALA A 122 -2.71 18.12 -28.02
N GLN A 123 -1.93 18.49 -29.04
CA GLN A 123 -0.66 19.20 -28.84
C GLN A 123 -0.84 20.57 -28.19
N ILE A 124 -1.90 21.31 -28.54
CA ILE A 124 -2.24 22.59 -27.91
C ILE A 124 -2.62 22.39 -26.45
N ALA A 125 -3.47 21.41 -26.15
CA ALA A 125 -3.83 21.09 -24.77
C ALA A 125 -2.62 20.64 -23.94
N ALA A 126 -1.68 19.90 -24.54
CA ALA A 126 -0.42 19.51 -23.91
C ALA A 126 0.60 20.66 -23.79
N SER A 127 0.42 21.77 -24.51
CA SER A 127 1.25 22.99 -24.43
C SER A 127 0.69 24.03 -23.46
N ALA A 128 -0.59 23.90 -23.11
CA ALA A 128 -1.27 24.89 -22.31
C ALA A 128 -0.67 24.97 -20.90
N PRO A 129 -0.55 26.19 -20.32
CA PRO A 129 -0.06 26.36 -18.98
C PRO A 129 -1.06 25.79 -17.95
N GLY A 130 -0.54 25.07 -16.96
CA GLY A 130 -1.32 24.54 -15.83
C GLY A 130 -2.43 23.57 -16.26
N GLU A 131 -3.59 23.69 -15.62
CA GLU A 131 -4.78 22.84 -15.83
C GLU A 131 -5.82 23.45 -16.78
N LEU A 132 -5.45 24.52 -17.51
CA LEU A 132 -6.37 25.25 -18.37
C LEU A 132 -7.08 24.35 -19.39
N LEU A 133 -6.31 23.50 -20.07
CA LEU A 133 -6.83 22.51 -21.02
C LEU A 133 -6.57 21.06 -20.58
N ARG A 134 -5.89 20.84 -19.45
CA ARG A 134 -5.62 19.52 -18.86
C ARG A 134 -6.58 19.21 -17.73
N ASN A 135 -7.86 19.19 -18.05
CA ASN A 135 -8.95 19.04 -17.09
C ASN A 135 -10.03 18.08 -17.59
N ALA A 136 -10.97 17.76 -16.71
CA ALA A 136 -12.08 16.86 -16.98
C ALA A 136 -12.97 17.30 -18.17
N GLN A 137 -13.11 18.61 -18.41
CA GLN A 137 -13.92 19.11 -19.52
C GLN A 137 -13.27 18.79 -20.87
N THR A 138 -11.96 19.00 -21.00
CA THR A 138 -11.21 18.63 -22.22
C THR A 138 -11.29 17.14 -22.50
N ILE A 139 -11.10 16.31 -21.46
CA ILE A 139 -11.22 14.84 -21.58
C ILE A 139 -12.63 14.46 -22.06
N SER A 140 -13.66 15.08 -21.48
CA SER A 140 -15.06 14.84 -21.86
C SER A 140 -15.33 15.24 -23.31
N LYS A 141 -14.77 16.36 -23.78
CA LYS A 141 -14.84 16.75 -25.20
C LYS A 141 -14.22 15.67 -26.08
N PHE A 142 -13.01 15.20 -25.79
CA PHE A 142 -12.38 14.12 -26.58
C PHE A 142 -13.14 12.79 -26.52
N LYS A 143 -13.85 12.49 -25.43
CA LYS A 143 -14.74 11.31 -25.32
C LYS A 143 -15.97 11.39 -26.23
N THR A 144 -16.51 12.59 -26.47
CA THR A 144 -17.70 12.75 -27.33
C THR A 144 -17.41 12.48 -28.81
N PHE A 145 -16.18 12.76 -29.26
CA PHE A 145 -15.81 12.55 -30.65
C PHE A 145 -15.41 11.09 -30.90
N GLN A 146 -16.07 10.46 -31.88
CA GLN A 146 -15.74 9.13 -32.35
C GLN A 146 -14.75 9.23 -33.53
N GLY A 147 -13.71 8.40 -33.52
CA GLY A 147 -12.69 8.38 -34.57
C GLY A 147 -11.75 7.19 -34.45
N THR A 148 -11.04 6.86 -35.53
CA THR A 148 -10.07 5.77 -35.60
C THR A 148 -8.70 6.30 -36.06
N PRO A 149 -7.65 6.30 -35.20
CA PRO A 149 -7.66 5.91 -33.78
C PRO A 149 -8.50 6.87 -32.91
N SER A 150 -8.94 6.40 -31.74
CA SER A 150 -9.80 7.18 -30.84
C SER A 150 -9.17 8.55 -30.51
N PRO A 151 -9.88 9.67 -30.70
CA PRO A 151 -9.38 11.01 -30.39
C PRO A 151 -8.86 11.15 -28.96
N LEU A 152 -9.49 10.46 -28.01
CA LEU A 152 -9.06 10.39 -26.62
C LEU A 152 -7.68 9.73 -26.47
N LEU A 153 -7.40 8.69 -27.25
CA LEU A 153 -6.13 7.98 -27.23
C LEU A 153 -5.02 8.83 -27.85
N ILE A 154 -5.33 9.57 -28.92
CA ILE A 154 -4.42 10.58 -29.51
C ILE A 154 -4.07 11.66 -28.49
N TYR A 155 -5.06 12.12 -27.72
CA TYR A 155 -4.86 13.10 -26.65
C TYR A 155 -3.85 12.60 -25.61
N PHE A 156 -4.07 11.41 -25.04
CA PHE A 156 -3.15 10.86 -24.05
C PHE A 156 -1.75 10.55 -24.62
N GLN A 157 -1.66 10.08 -25.87
CA GLN A 157 -0.36 9.88 -26.52
C GLN A 157 0.42 11.18 -26.66
N SER A 158 -0.24 12.28 -27.04
CA SER A 158 0.42 13.59 -27.13
C SER A 158 0.89 14.11 -25.77
N LEU A 159 0.15 13.83 -24.69
CA LEU A 159 0.57 14.19 -23.33
C LEU A 159 1.80 13.37 -22.90
N LEU A 160 1.75 12.05 -23.08
CA LEU A 160 2.84 11.13 -22.72
C LEU A 160 4.15 11.38 -23.49
N GLN A 161 4.08 11.98 -24.68
CA GLN A 161 5.27 12.42 -25.43
C GLN A 161 5.92 13.66 -24.82
N LYS A 162 5.14 14.53 -24.17
CA LYS A 162 5.65 15.76 -23.56
C LYS A 162 6.03 15.61 -22.09
N GLY A 163 5.36 14.73 -21.35
CA GLY A 163 5.60 14.56 -19.92
C GLY A 163 4.65 13.56 -19.26
N GLY A 164 4.51 13.69 -17.95
CA GLY A 164 3.61 12.86 -17.14
C GLY A 164 2.15 13.33 -17.18
N LEU A 165 1.25 12.39 -16.89
CA LEU A 165 -0.18 12.60 -16.74
C LEU A 165 -0.53 13.01 -15.31
N ASN A 166 -1.58 13.80 -15.16
CA ASN A 166 -2.13 14.13 -13.84
C ASN A 166 -3.03 13.00 -13.31
N ALA A 167 -3.55 13.16 -12.09
CA ALA A 167 -4.39 12.18 -11.41
C ALA A 167 -5.61 11.74 -12.25
N LEU A 168 -6.35 12.70 -12.81
CA LEU A 168 -7.56 12.43 -13.61
C LEU A 168 -7.21 11.73 -14.92
N GLU A 169 -6.20 12.22 -15.62
CA GLU A 169 -5.72 11.68 -16.88
C GLU A 169 -5.19 10.24 -16.70
N SER A 170 -4.48 9.98 -15.60
CA SER A 170 -3.92 8.66 -15.28
C SER A 170 -5.04 7.63 -15.06
N VAL A 171 -6.08 7.99 -14.31
CA VAL A 171 -7.25 7.11 -14.08
C VAL A 171 -7.98 6.81 -15.39
N GLU A 172 -8.26 7.83 -16.20
CA GLU A 172 -8.99 7.68 -17.46
C GLU A 172 -8.23 6.85 -18.50
N LEU A 173 -6.92 7.08 -18.64
CA LEU A 173 -6.07 6.30 -19.53
C LEU A 173 -5.99 4.84 -19.06
N CYS A 174 -5.74 4.60 -17.77
CA CYS A 174 -5.66 3.25 -17.24
C CYS A 174 -6.98 2.50 -17.38
N ASN A 175 -8.12 3.16 -17.13
CA ASN A 175 -9.44 2.56 -17.34
C ASN A 175 -9.63 2.09 -18.80
N LEU A 176 -9.30 2.96 -19.77
CA LEU A 176 -9.41 2.64 -21.20
C LEU A 176 -8.51 1.46 -21.63
N VAL A 177 -7.32 1.36 -21.06
CA VAL A 177 -6.30 0.35 -21.43
C VAL A 177 -6.59 -0.98 -20.74
N LEU A 178 -7.04 -0.94 -19.50
CA LEU A 178 -7.38 -2.13 -18.72
C LEU A 178 -8.69 -2.77 -19.20
N SER A 179 -9.67 -1.97 -19.65
CA SER A 179 -10.88 -2.50 -20.29
C SER A 179 -10.56 -3.25 -21.60
N GLN A 180 -9.43 -2.93 -22.25
CA GLN A 180 -8.91 -3.63 -23.43
C GLN A 180 -7.98 -4.80 -23.07
N GLY A 181 -7.76 -5.08 -21.77
CA GLY A 181 -6.88 -6.15 -21.29
C GLY A 181 -5.38 -5.88 -21.49
N ARG A 182 -4.97 -4.67 -21.86
CA ARG A 182 -3.58 -4.34 -22.22
C ARG A 182 -2.75 -3.86 -21.03
N LYS A 183 -2.71 -4.64 -19.94
CA LYS A 183 -2.04 -4.28 -18.68
C LYS A 183 -0.54 -3.93 -18.80
N GLN A 184 0.15 -4.48 -19.81
CA GLN A 184 1.57 -4.25 -20.06
C GLN A 184 1.92 -2.75 -20.25
N PHE A 185 1.02 -1.95 -20.81
CA PHE A 185 1.25 -0.51 -20.96
C PHE A 185 1.22 0.23 -19.63
N VAL A 186 0.33 -0.18 -18.71
CA VAL A 186 0.25 0.42 -17.38
C VAL A 186 1.54 0.15 -16.61
N GLU A 187 2.05 -1.08 -16.67
CA GLU A 187 3.35 -1.44 -16.06
C GLU A 187 4.51 -0.61 -16.66
N ALA A 188 4.52 -0.39 -17.98
CA ALA A 188 5.54 0.44 -18.63
C ALA A 188 5.47 1.90 -18.18
N TRP A 189 4.28 2.51 -18.16
CA TRP A 189 4.11 3.90 -17.75
C TRP A 189 4.40 4.13 -16.26
N LEU A 190 4.14 3.13 -15.42
CA LEU A 190 4.54 3.15 -14.01
C LEU A 190 6.06 3.15 -13.85
N LYS A 191 6.78 2.33 -14.62
CA LYS A 191 8.26 2.30 -14.60
C LYS A 191 8.87 3.60 -15.11
N GLU A 192 8.25 4.24 -16.09
CA GLU A 192 8.69 5.52 -16.65
C GLU A 192 8.29 6.74 -15.81
N ASN A 193 7.62 6.55 -14.64
CA ASN A 193 7.07 7.62 -13.81
C ASN A 193 6.18 8.61 -14.59
N LYS A 194 5.42 8.11 -15.58
CA LYS A 194 4.53 8.93 -16.42
C LYS A 194 3.13 9.08 -15.88
N LEU A 195 2.77 8.32 -14.85
CA LEU A 195 1.44 8.35 -14.23
C LEU A 195 1.53 8.97 -12.84
N GLU A 196 0.58 9.86 -12.54
CA GLU A 196 0.37 10.33 -11.19
C GLU A 196 -0.35 9.24 -10.39
N CYS A 197 0.33 8.70 -9.39
CA CYS A 197 -0.16 7.58 -8.60
C CYS A 197 -1.11 8.09 -7.52
N THR A 198 -2.37 7.69 -7.61
CA THR A 198 -3.42 8.02 -6.62
C THR A 198 -4.07 6.76 -6.07
N GLU A 199 -4.77 6.92 -4.95
CA GLU A 199 -5.53 5.83 -4.33
C GLU A 199 -6.59 5.24 -5.28
N GLN A 200 -7.32 6.12 -5.99
CA GLN A 200 -8.32 5.74 -6.97
C GLN A 200 -7.73 4.95 -8.13
N LEU A 201 -6.53 5.33 -8.60
CA LEU A 201 -5.81 4.59 -9.63
C LEU A 201 -5.43 3.19 -9.14
N GLY A 202 -4.96 3.08 -7.89
CA GLY A 202 -4.64 1.81 -7.27
C GLY A 202 -5.85 0.89 -7.16
N ASP A 203 -7.02 1.42 -6.79
CA ASP A 203 -8.28 0.65 -6.70
C ASP A 203 -8.65 0.05 -8.06
N LEU A 204 -8.55 0.85 -9.11
CA LEU A 204 -8.86 0.43 -10.47
C LEU A 204 -7.90 -0.67 -10.96
N VAL A 205 -6.60 -0.51 -10.70
CA VAL A 205 -5.59 -1.50 -11.11
C VAL A 205 -5.71 -2.79 -10.28
N SER A 206 -6.11 -2.70 -9.00
CA SER A 206 -6.20 -3.85 -8.10
C SER A 206 -7.17 -4.94 -8.56
N GLN A 207 -8.17 -4.59 -9.38
CA GLN A 207 -9.13 -5.53 -9.97
C GLN A 207 -8.50 -6.43 -11.04
N HIS A 208 -7.38 -6.00 -11.62
CA HIS A 208 -6.70 -6.68 -12.72
C HIS A 208 -5.32 -7.22 -12.33
N ASP A 209 -4.55 -6.45 -11.55
CA ASP A 209 -3.23 -6.85 -11.05
C ASP A 209 -2.93 -6.25 -9.67
N GLN A 210 -2.87 -7.11 -8.65
CA GLN A 210 -2.55 -6.72 -7.28
C GLN A 210 -1.10 -6.26 -7.09
N ASN A 211 -0.14 -6.72 -7.92
CA ASN A 211 1.26 -6.33 -7.79
C ASN A 211 1.48 -4.89 -8.25
N SER A 212 0.96 -4.53 -9.43
CA SER A 212 1.00 -3.15 -9.92
C SER A 212 0.21 -2.20 -9.00
N ALA A 213 -0.92 -2.64 -8.47
CA ALA A 213 -1.70 -1.85 -7.51
C ALA A 213 -0.91 -1.53 -6.24
N LEU A 214 -0.15 -2.50 -5.72
CA LEU A 214 0.72 -2.29 -4.56
C LEU A 214 1.76 -1.18 -4.82
N GLU A 215 2.39 -1.18 -6.00
CA GLU A 215 3.37 -0.16 -6.38
C GLU A 215 2.72 1.24 -6.46
N ILE A 216 1.51 1.32 -7.02
CA ILE A 216 0.73 2.55 -7.08
C ILE A 216 0.39 3.05 -5.66
N TYR A 217 -0.12 2.19 -4.77
CA TYR A 217 -0.45 2.60 -3.41
C TYR A 217 0.77 3.06 -2.61
N LYS A 218 1.93 2.42 -2.81
CA LYS A 218 3.20 2.85 -2.20
C LYS A 218 3.59 4.25 -2.68
N ARG A 219 3.48 4.54 -3.99
CA ARG A 219 3.76 5.87 -4.56
C ARG A 219 2.72 6.93 -4.17
N ALA A 220 1.46 6.53 -4.02
CA ALA A 220 0.35 7.40 -3.60
C ALA A 220 0.34 7.69 -2.09
N ASN A 221 1.28 7.11 -1.33
CA ASN A 221 1.36 7.20 0.13
C ASN A 221 0.06 6.74 0.85
N ALA A 222 -0.66 5.77 0.27
CA ALA A 222 -1.92 5.25 0.79
C ALA A 222 -1.68 4.10 1.78
N GLY A 223 -1.12 4.40 2.94
CA GLY A 223 -0.62 3.41 3.90
C GLY A 223 -1.59 2.27 4.27
N PRO A 224 -2.88 2.54 4.59
CA PRO A 224 -3.85 1.48 4.88
C PRO A 224 -4.07 0.50 3.71
N LYS A 225 -4.14 1.01 2.48
CA LYS A 225 -4.32 0.17 1.27
C LYS A 225 -3.06 -0.58 0.89
N VAL A 226 -1.87 -0.03 1.14
CA VAL A 226 -0.60 -0.77 1.02
C VAL A 226 -0.63 -2.01 1.92
N LEU A 227 -1.01 -1.85 3.19
CA LEU A 227 -1.09 -2.96 4.15
C LEU A 227 -2.13 -4.00 3.74
N GLN A 228 -3.33 -3.55 3.36
CA GLN A 228 -4.40 -4.44 2.90
C GLN A 228 -3.95 -5.24 1.67
N THR A 229 -3.26 -4.60 0.71
CA THR A 229 -2.77 -5.25 -0.51
C THR A 229 -1.62 -6.21 -0.23
N LEU A 230 -0.67 -5.85 0.65
CA LEU A 230 0.42 -6.75 1.07
C LEU A 230 -0.12 -7.99 1.77
N VAL A 231 -1.15 -7.83 2.59
CA VAL A 231 -1.83 -8.93 3.26
C VAL A 231 -2.58 -9.82 2.29
N ALA A 232 -3.29 -9.23 1.33
CA ALA A 232 -3.97 -9.99 0.27
C ALA A 232 -2.97 -10.80 -0.58
N LEU A 233 -1.79 -10.24 -0.85
CA LEU A 233 -0.69 -10.90 -1.56
C LEU A 233 0.09 -11.93 -0.72
N GLY A 234 -0.22 -12.06 0.58
CA GLY A 234 0.49 -12.97 1.49
C GLY A 234 1.91 -12.51 1.89
N ARG A 235 2.30 -11.26 1.63
CA ARG A 235 3.64 -10.71 1.94
C ARG A 235 3.68 -10.05 3.32
N GLN A 236 3.51 -10.86 4.36
CA GLN A 236 3.34 -10.36 5.73
C GLN A 236 4.60 -9.71 6.32
N ASP A 237 5.79 -10.24 6.02
CA ASP A 237 7.04 -9.65 6.53
C ASP A 237 7.23 -8.21 6.03
N GLU A 238 6.86 -7.95 4.77
CA GLU A 238 6.86 -6.60 4.20
C GLU A 238 5.76 -5.72 4.83
N ALA A 239 4.57 -6.28 5.05
CA ALA A 239 3.46 -5.55 5.69
C ALA A 239 3.83 -5.09 7.11
N ASN A 240 4.42 -5.98 7.90
CA ASN A 240 4.84 -5.69 9.27
C ASN A 240 5.97 -4.64 9.31
N LYS A 241 6.96 -4.75 8.42
CA LYS A 241 8.02 -3.73 8.29
C LYS A 241 7.44 -2.37 7.90
N TYR A 242 6.52 -2.34 6.93
CA TYR A 242 5.89 -1.11 6.48
C TYR A 242 5.01 -0.46 7.57
N ALA A 243 4.27 -1.25 8.33
CA ALA A 243 3.49 -0.78 9.47
C ALA A 243 4.36 -0.15 10.56
N GLN A 244 5.47 -0.80 10.91
CA GLN A 244 6.44 -0.28 11.89
C GLN A 244 7.11 1.02 11.42
N GLN A 245 7.46 1.11 10.13
CA GLN A 245 8.11 2.29 9.56
C GLN A 245 7.16 3.48 9.40
N SER A 246 5.89 3.22 9.08
CA SER A 246 4.92 4.29 8.77
C SER A 246 4.17 4.81 10.01
N GLY A 247 4.38 4.20 11.19
CA GLY A 247 3.70 4.60 12.43
C GLY A 247 2.17 4.43 12.40
N ILE A 248 1.65 3.66 11.44
CA ILE A 248 0.21 3.40 11.29
C ILE A 248 -0.19 2.34 12.32
N ASN A 249 -1.11 2.69 13.21
CA ASN A 249 -1.69 1.73 14.14
C ASN A 249 -2.61 0.79 13.36
N VAL A 250 -2.07 -0.35 12.93
CA VAL A 250 -2.79 -1.35 12.15
C VAL A 250 -3.78 -2.05 13.07
N ASP A 251 -5.07 -1.99 12.73
CA ASP A 251 -6.08 -2.77 13.43
C ASP A 251 -5.98 -4.25 13.03
N TYR A 252 -5.05 -4.95 13.67
CA TYR A 252 -4.83 -6.37 13.48
C TYR A 252 -6.11 -7.20 13.71
N MET A 253 -7.05 -6.75 14.58
CA MET A 253 -8.27 -7.50 14.87
C MET A 253 -9.23 -7.55 13.68
N SER A 254 -9.48 -6.43 13.00
CA SER A 254 -10.32 -6.42 11.80
C SER A 254 -9.69 -7.17 10.64
N MET A 255 -8.37 -7.08 10.49
CA MET A 255 -7.63 -7.83 9.48
C MET A 255 -7.69 -9.34 9.72
N ILE A 256 -7.47 -9.79 10.97
CA ILE A 256 -7.61 -11.20 11.35
C ILE A 256 -9.04 -11.66 11.09
N LYS A 257 -10.06 -10.89 11.50
CA LYS A 257 -11.47 -11.25 11.27
C LYS A 257 -11.79 -11.49 9.80
N SER A 258 -11.27 -10.68 8.88
CA SER A 258 -11.42 -10.90 7.44
C SER A 258 -10.61 -12.09 6.95
N CYS A 259 -9.34 -12.20 7.38
CA CYS A 259 -8.42 -13.22 6.92
C CYS A 259 -8.81 -14.63 7.38
N VAL A 260 -9.43 -14.80 8.55
CA VAL A 260 -9.85 -16.10 9.08
C VAL A 260 -10.81 -16.83 8.12
N PHE A 261 -11.65 -16.10 7.38
CA PHE A 261 -12.57 -16.72 6.41
C PHE A 261 -11.92 -17.01 5.07
N THR A 262 -11.02 -16.14 4.60
CA THR A 262 -10.41 -16.24 3.27
C THR A 262 -9.16 -17.13 3.27
N ASN A 263 -8.31 -17.01 4.27
CA ASN A 263 -7.08 -17.78 4.44
C ASN A 263 -6.75 -18.00 5.94
N PRO A 264 -7.26 -19.09 6.53
CA PRO A 264 -7.08 -19.41 7.96
C PRO A 264 -5.62 -19.54 8.40
N VAL A 265 -4.74 -20.07 7.53
CA VAL A 265 -3.32 -20.26 7.85
C VAL A 265 -2.60 -18.92 7.99
N ASN A 266 -2.90 -17.98 7.10
CA ASN A 266 -2.34 -16.62 7.17
C ASN A 266 -2.86 -15.85 8.39
N ALA A 267 -4.12 -16.07 8.77
CA ALA A 267 -4.70 -15.46 9.97
C ALA A 267 -3.98 -15.90 11.26
N VAL A 268 -3.52 -17.17 11.33
CA VAL A 268 -2.72 -17.66 12.48
C VAL A 268 -1.40 -16.90 12.58
N GLN A 269 -0.71 -16.66 11.47
CA GLN A 269 0.56 -15.93 11.49
C GLN A 269 0.38 -14.48 11.95
N MET A 270 -0.68 -13.81 11.47
CA MET A 270 -1.04 -12.46 11.92
C MET A 270 -1.31 -12.42 13.42
N ALA A 271 -2.09 -13.37 13.93
CA ALA A 271 -2.40 -13.48 15.34
C ALA A 271 -1.13 -13.68 16.19
N LYS A 272 -0.16 -14.49 15.72
CA LYS A 272 1.14 -14.67 16.40
C LYS A 272 1.96 -13.37 16.42
N THR A 273 2.02 -12.63 15.32
CA THR A 273 2.72 -11.34 15.29
C THR A 273 2.07 -10.33 16.23
N MET A 274 0.73 -10.24 16.21
CA MET A 274 -0.04 -9.36 17.09
C MET A 274 0.20 -9.68 18.57
N PHE A 275 0.25 -10.98 18.92
CA PHE A 275 0.55 -11.45 20.27
C PHE A 275 1.97 -11.06 20.73
N ALA A 276 2.96 -11.18 19.84
CA ALA A 276 4.35 -10.82 20.14
C ALA A 276 4.54 -9.30 20.35
N GLN A 277 3.78 -8.47 19.64
CA GLN A 277 3.87 -7.00 19.74
C GLN A 277 3.15 -6.45 20.98
N ASN A 278 2.01 -7.03 21.38
CA ASN A 278 1.17 -6.52 22.46
C ASN A 278 1.42 -7.19 23.83
N ASN A 279 2.58 -7.84 24.03
CA ASN A 279 2.91 -8.57 25.27
C ASN A 279 1.82 -9.56 25.74
N GLY A 280 1.08 -10.13 24.78
CA GLY A 280 0.06 -11.13 25.05
C GLY A 280 -1.33 -10.63 25.46
N ASN A 281 -1.61 -9.32 25.43
CA ASN A 281 -2.97 -8.81 25.59
C ASN A 281 -3.82 -9.15 24.34
N ASN A 282 -5.07 -9.57 24.55
CA ASN A 282 -6.10 -9.91 23.54
C ASN A 282 -6.05 -11.29 22.86
N ILE A 283 -5.24 -12.26 23.33
CA ILE A 283 -5.22 -13.60 22.72
C ILE A 283 -6.58 -14.32 22.78
N HIS A 284 -7.35 -14.12 23.86
CA HIS A 284 -8.67 -14.73 24.00
C HIS A 284 -9.68 -14.14 23.00
N ALA A 285 -9.65 -12.83 22.77
CA ALA A 285 -10.51 -12.17 21.78
C ALA A 285 -10.19 -12.65 20.36
N VAL A 286 -8.91 -12.86 20.03
CA VAL A 286 -8.51 -13.46 18.75
C VAL A 286 -8.98 -14.92 18.67
N ALA A 287 -8.82 -15.71 19.74
CA ALA A 287 -9.25 -17.10 19.79
C ALA A 287 -10.77 -17.25 19.56
N GLU A 288 -11.58 -16.32 20.07
CA GLU A 288 -13.02 -16.27 19.80
C GLU A 288 -13.35 -16.13 18.31
N LEU A 289 -12.57 -15.35 17.55
CA LEU A 289 -12.77 -15.21 16.10
C LEU A 289 -12.59 -16.55 15.37
N PHE A 290 -11.56 -17.33 15.74
CA PHE A 290 -11.33 -18.65 15.15
C PHE A 290 -12.42 -19.66 15.56
N VAL A 291 -12.94 -19.57 16.79
CA VAL A 291 -14.09 -20.38 17.23
C VAL A 291 -15.35 -20.03 16.41
N GLN A 292 -15.65 -18.74 16.23
CA GLN A 292 -16.80 -18.29 15.43
C GLN A 292 -16.71 -18.76 13.98
N ALA A 293 -15.51 -18.80 13.42
CA ALA A 293 -15.26 -19.31 12.07
C ALA A 293 -15.15 -20.84 11.98
N GLN A 294 -15.31 -21.56 13.10
CA GLN A 294 -15.13 -23.02 13.21
C GLN A 294 -13.76 -23.53 12.72
N LYS A 295 -12.71 -22.71 12.81
CA LYS A 295 -11.32 -23.03 12.41
C LYS A 295 -10.51 -23.54 13.58
N PHE A 296 -10.90 -24.69 14.12
CA PHE A 296 -10.32 -25.26 15.36
C PHE A 296 -8.90 -25.82 15.18
N LYS A 297 -8.55 -26.33 14.00
CA LYS A 297 -7.20 -26.82 13.70
C LYS A 297 -6.18 -25.68 13.76
N GLU A 298 -6.52 -24.57 13.12
CA GLU A 298 -5.73 -23.33 13.11
C GLU A 298 -5.69 -22.68 14.50
N LEU A 299 -6.80 -22.71 15.24
CA LEU A 299 -6.85 -22.27 16.63
C LEU A 299 -5.89 -23.08 17.51
N SER A 300 -5.85 -24.40 17.35
CA SER A 300 -4.92 -25.29 18.05
C SER A 300 -3.47 -24.88 17.79
N ALA A 301 -3.10 -24.67 16.52
CA ALA A 301 -1.75 -24.23 16.13
C ALA A 301 -1.40 -22.81 16.64
N LEU A 302 -2.38 -21.92 16.78
CA LEU A 302 -2.18 -20.59 17.36
C LEU A 302 -1.90 -20.67 18.87
N LEU A 303 -2.80 -21.31 19.61
CA LEU A 303 -2.77 -21.30 21.07
C LEU A 303 -1.65 -22.19 21.65
N VAL A 304 -1.25 -23.27 20.97
CA VAL A 304 -0.05 -24.05 21.33
C VAL A 304 1.21 -23.19 21.35
N ASP A 305 1.32 -22.20 20.46
CA ASP A 305 2.46 -21.30 20.42
C ASP A 305 2.34 -20.11 21.38
N CYS A 306 1.14 -19.57 21.55
CA CYS A 306 0.90 -18.38 22.37
C CYS A 306 0.76 -18.68 23.87
N MET A 307 0.21 -19.85 24.26
CA MET A 307 -0.07 -20.21 25.67
C MET A 307 1.06 -21.04 26.31
N LYS A 308 2.32 -20.80 25.95
CA LYS A 308 3.47 -21.51 26.55
C LYS A 308 3.74 -21.14 28.01
N GLN A 309 3.21 -20.00 28.47
CA GLN A 309 3.42 -19.49 29.83
C GLN A 309 2.47 -20.11 30.88
N ASN A 310 1.49 -20.93 30.48
CA ASN A 310 0.59 -21.63 31.40
C ASN A 310 -0.14 -20.73 32.41
N LYS A 311 -0.73 -19.62 31.94
CA LYS A 311 -1.49 -18.73 32.81
C LYS A 311 -2.80 -19.42 33.25
N PRO A 312 -3.27 -19.21 34.50
CA PRO A 312 -4.54 -19.77 34.96
C PRO A 312 -5.74 -19.39 34.07
N GLU A 313 -5.71 -18.17 33.52
CA GLU A 313 -6.73 -17.63 32.61
C GLU A 313 -6.85 -18.42 31.29
N ASP A 314 -5.81 -19.15 30.89
CA ASP A 314 -5.81 -19.97 29.68
C ASP A 314 -6.51 -21.33 29.88
N GLY A 315 -6.81 -21.73 31.12
CA GLY A 315 -7.36 -23.05 31.46
C GLY A 315 -8.61 -23.48 30.65
N PRO A 316 -9.63 -22.61 30.47
CA PRO A 316 -10.79 -22.92 29.63
C PRO A 316 -10.42 -23.16 28.16
N TRP A 317 -9.46 -22.40 27.63
CA TRP A 317 -8.99 -22.52 26.24
C TRP A 317 -8.14 -23.77 26.03
N GLN A 318 -7.25 -24.08 26.97
CA GLN A 318 -6.50 -25.34 26.99
C GLN A 318 -7.46 -26.54 26.97
N THR A 319 -8.50 -26.51 27.82
CA THR A 319 -9.52 -27.57 27.85
C THR A 319 -10.19 -27.70 26.49
N LYS A 320 -10.72 -26.60 25.93
CA LYS A 320 -11.46 -26.61 24.66
C LYS A 320 -10.63 -27.15 23.48
N ILE A 321 -9.35 -26.78 23.40
CA ILE A 321 -8.46 -27.27 22.34
C ILE A 321 -8.13 -28.75 22.52
N LEU A 322 -7.82 -29.17 23.75
CA LEU A 322 -7.53 -30.57 24.03
C LEU A 322 -8.76 -31.44 23.73
N GLU A 323 -9.96 -31.01 24.14
CA GLU A 323 -11.21 -31.71 23.81
C GLU A 323 -11.37 -31.89 22.30
N TRP A 324 -11.20 -30.82 21.53
CA TRP A 324 -11.34 -30.87 20.08
C TRP A 324 -10.29 -31.77 19.43
N ASN A 325 -9.02 -31.67 19.82
CA ASN A 325 -7.95 -32.49 19.25
C ASN A 325 -8.12 -33.97 19.61
N ILE A 326 -8.50 -34.30 20.84
CA ILE A 326 -8.73 -35.70 21.25
C ILE A 326 -9.87 -36.33 20.44
N ILE A 327 -10.91 -35.56 20.13
CA ILE A 327 -12.06 -36.07 19.37
C ILE A 327 -11.72 -36.26 17.89
N ASN A 328 -11.06 -35.27 17.28
CA ASN A 328 -10.91 -35.15 15.83
C ASN A 328 -9.53 -35.59 15.30
N GLU A 329 -8.45 -35.28 16.02
CA GLU A 329 -7.07 -35.61 15.63
C GLU A 329 -6.28 -36.23 16.82
N PRO A 330 -6.59 -37.48 17.24
CA PRO A 330 -5.94 -38.11 18.41
C PRO A 330 -4.40 -38.20 18.32
N ASN A 331 -3.86 -38.28 17.10
CA ASN A 331 -2.43 -38.46 16.84
C ASN A 331 -1.58 -37.25 17.25
N ILE A 332 -2.15 -36.03 17.27
CA ILE A 332 -1.41 -34.80 17.63
C ILE A 332 -1.48 -34.48 19.13
N VAL A 333 -2.29 -35.21 19.89
CA VAL A 333 -2.49 -34.98 21.32
C VAL A 333 -1.18 -35.17 22.09
N GLU A 334 -0.44 -36.25 21.84
CA GLU A 334 0.85 -36.53 22.49
C GLU A 334 1.89 -35.43 22.19
N PRO A 335 2.15 -35.03 20.93
CA PRO A 335 3.00 -33.89 20.61
C PRO A 335 2.60 -32.59 21.31
N ILE A 336 1.29 -32.29 21.38
CA ILE A 336 0.80 -31.06 22.03
C ILE A 336 1.19 -31.06 23.51
N PHE A 337 0.94 -32.15 24.23
CA PHE A 337 1.32 -32.24 25.66
C PHE A 337 2.83 -32.09 25.88
N GLN A 338 3.65 -32.65 24.99
CA GLN A 338 5.12 -32.53 25.08
C GLN A 338 5.59 -31.09 24.83
N LEU A 339 4.98 -30.39 23.88
CA LEU A 339 5.36 -29.02 23.51
C LEU A 339 4.90 -27.98 24.53
N THR A 340 3.70 -28.14 25.09
CA THR A 340 3.05 -27.06 25.84
C THR A 340 3.19 -27.18 27.36
N LYS A 341 3.42 -28.40 27.88
CA LYS A 341 3.44 -28.70 29.33
C LYS A 341 2.24 -28.11 30.07
N TRP A 342 1.07 -28.08 29.43
CA TRP A 342 -0.14 -27.49 30.00
C TRP A 342 -0.58 -28.18 31.30
N ASN A 343 -1.12 -27.41 32.25
CA ASN A 343 -1.58 -27.95 33.54
C ASN A 343 -2.84 -27.28 34.13
N GLN A 344 -3.41 -26.28 33.45
CA GLN A 344 -4.57 -25.50 33.93
C GLN A 344 -5.91 -26.00 33.35
N TYR A 345 -5.90 -26.99 32.46
CA TYR A 345 -7.11 -27.57 31.87
C TYR A 345 -7.87 -28.48 32.83
N ASN A 346 -9.14 -28.77 32.50
CA ASN A 346 -9.98 -29.69 33.26
C ASN A 346 -9.49 -31.15 33.09
N ARG A 347 -8.66 -31.61 34.03
CA ARG A 347 -8.04 -32.95 34.00
C ARG A 347 -9.05 -34.08 33.93
N LEU A 348 -10.13 -34.04 34.71
CA LEU A 348 -11.14 -35.10 34.74
C LEU A 348 -11.83 -35.24 33.38
N ARG A 349 -12.22 -34.12 32.78
CA ARG A 349 -12.89 -34.10 31.47
C ARG A 349 -11.98 -34.62 30.36
N ILE A 350 -10.72 -34.18 30.35
CA ILE A 350 -9.72 -34.63 29.39
C ILE A 350 -9.40 -36.12 29.56
N ALA A 351 -9.29 -36.61 30.81
CA ALA A 351 -9.05 -38.03 31.09
C ALA A 351 -10.16 -38.92 30.51
N GLN A 352 -11.43 -38.54 30.70
CA GLN A 352 -12.58 -39.26 30.16
C GLN A 352 -12.57 -39.33 28.62
N LEU A 353 -12.20 -38.23 27.95
CA LEU A 353 -12.11 -38.21 26.49
C LEU A 353 -10.93 -39.03 25.97
N CYS A 354 -9.77 -38.96 26.65
CA CYS A 354 -8.62 -39.80 26.34
C CYS A 354 -8.97 -41.29 26.46
N GLU A 355 -9.69 -41.69 27.51
CA GLU A 355 -10.14 -43.07 27.70
C GLU A 355 -11.09 -43.52 26.58
N GLN A 356 -12.07 -42.71 26.20
CA GLN A 356 -12.99 -43.01 25.09
C GLN A 356 -12.26 -43.20 23.75
N LYS A 357 -11.16 -42.47 23.54
CA LYS A 357 -10.34 -42.51 22.33
C LYS A 357 -9.15 -43.46 22.43
N GLN A 358 -9.12 -44.34 23.44
CA GLN A 358 -8.09 -45.34 23.68
C GLN A 358 -6.68 -44.78 23.96
N LEU A 359 -6.58 -43.51 24.35
CA LEU A 359 -5.34 -42.87 24.82
C LEU A 359 -5.14 -43.14 26.32
N PHE A 360 -5.04 -44.42 26.68
CA PHE A 360 -5.06 -44.86 28.08
C PHE A 360 -3.89 -44.33 28.92
N GLN A 361 -2.70 -44.17 28.32
CA GLN A 361 -1.56 -43.55 29.01
C GLN A 361 -1.89 -42.13 29.48
N LYS A 362 -2.44 -41.29 28.60
CA LYS A 362 -2.84 -39.91 28.94
C LYS A 362 -4.04 -39.84 29.86
N ALA A 363 -4.95 -40.82 29.80
CA ALA A 363 -6.02 -40.93 30.77
C ALA A 363 -5.46 -41.13 32.19
N LEU A 364 -4.48 -42.03 32.38
CA LEU A 364 -3.82 -42.26 33.67
C LEU A 364 -3.08 -41.03 34.21
N GLU A 365 -2.41 -40.26 33.36
CA GLU A 365 -1.73 -39.02 33.77
C GLU A 365 -2.68 -37.94 34.32
N ASN A 366 -3.97 -38.03 33.99
CA ASN A 366 -4.97 -37.02 34.32
C ASN A 366 -5.99 -37.46 35.38
N TYR A 367 -6.21 -38.76 35.56
CA TYR A 367 -7.07 -39.26 36.62
C TYR A 367 -6.42 -39.15 38.00
N SER A 368 -7.21 -38.72 38.99
CA SER A 368 -6.83 -38.68 40.40
C SER A 368 -7.63 -39.65 41.27
N ASP A 369 -8.79 -40.13 40.80
CA ASP A 369 -9.62 -41.11 41.51
C ASP A 369 -9.16 -42.54 41.20
N ILE A 370 -8.96 -43.32 42.26
CA ILE A 370 -8.59 -44.73 42.19
C ILE A 370 -9.59 -45.58 41.40
N LYS A 371 -10.89 -45.24 41.39
CA LYS A 371 -11.91 -45.98 40.62
C LYS A 371 -11.67 -45.86 39.13
N ASP A 372 -11.30 -44.66 38.68
CA ASP A 372 -11.02 -44.38 37.28
C ASP A 372 -9.68 -44.95 36.85
N ILE A 373 -8.65 -44.82 37.70
CA ILE A 373 -7.34 -45.43 37.49
C ILE A 373 -7.48 -46.96 37.32
N LYS A 374 -8.20 -47.63 38.22
CA LYS A 374 -8.46 -49.09 38.12
C LYS A 374 -9.09 -49.48 36.80
N ARG A 375 -10.05 -48.69 36.33
CA ARG A 375 -10.79 -48.92 35.08
C ARG A 375 -9.85 -48.87 33.88
N VAL A 376 -8.99 -47.86 33.83
CA VAL A 376 -7.99 -47.72 32.77
C VAL A 376 -6.92 -48.82 32.86
N CYS A 377 -6.53 -49.25 34.07
CA CYS A 377 -5.59 -50.34 34.28
C CYS A 377 -6.07 -51.72 33.75
N LEU A 378 -7.36 -51.88 33.45
CA LEU A 378 -7.85 -53.08 32.75
C LEU A 378 -7.35 -53.15 31.30
N ASN A 379 -7.00 -52.00 30.71
CA ASN A 379 -6.54 -51.87 29.32
C ASN A 379 -5.03 -51.68 29.22
N THR A 380 -4.25 -52.20 30.18
CA THR A 380 -2.78 -52.08 30.25
C THR A 380 -2.04 -52.59 29.01
N GLN A 381 -2.66 -53.47 28.23
CA GLN A 381 -2.14 -53.96 26.93
C GLN A 381 -1.88 -52.86 25.88
N PHE A 382 -2.55 -51.71 26.00
CA PHE A 382 -2.40 -50.58 25.09
C PHE A 382 -1.46 -49.49 25.64
N ILE A 383 -0.80 -49.75 26.78
CA ILE A 383 0.08 -48.80 27.45
C ILE A 383 1.53 -49.30 27.36
N PRO A 384 2.50 -48.44 27.00
CA PRO A 384 3.91 -48.83 26.97
C PRO A 384 4.39 -49.37 28.33
N HIS A 385 5.00 -50.55 28.30
CA HIS A 385 5.47 -51.22 29.51
C HIS A 385 6.43 -50.37 30.39
N PRO A 386 7.38 -49.59 29.83
CA PRO A 386 8.25 -48.73 30.64
C PRO A 386 7.48 -47.68 31.45
N TYR A 387 6.39 -47.16 30.89
CA TYR A 387 5.54 -46.18 31.57
C TYR A 387 4.76 -46.83 32.73
N LEU A 388 4.26 -48.06 32.54
CA LEU A 388 3.54 -48.76 33.61
C LEU A 388 4.44 -49.02 34.83
N VAL A 389 5.70 -49.41 34.60
CA VAL A 389 6.66 -49.66 35.68
C VAL A 389 6.92 -48.39 36.49
N SER A 390 7.13 -47.25 35.83
CA SER A 390 7.34 -45.97 36.52
C SER A 390 6.07 -45.44 37.19
N PHE A 391 4.91 -45.62 36.56
CA PHE A 391 3.62 -45.23 37.12
C PHE A 391 3.29 -46.00 38.41
N PHE A 392 3.42 -47.33 38.41
CA PHE A 392 3.17 -48.14 39.60
C PHE A 392 4.24 -47.95 40.67
N GLY A 393 5.49 -47.66 40.29
CA GLY A 393 6.55 -47.34 41.26
C GLY A 393 6.33 -46.02 42.01
N ASN A 394 5.61 -45.07 41.42
CA ASN A 394 5.28 -43.78 42.04
C ASN A 394 3.90 -43.75 42.73
N LEU A 395 3.09 -44.80 42.57
CA LEU A 395 1.78 -44.90 43.19
C LEU A 395 1.91 -45.31 44.66
N GLN A 396 0.94 -44.95 45.50
CA GLN A 396 0.89 -45.49 46.86
C GLN A 396 0.76 -47.03 46.84
N PRO A 397 1.44 -47.77 47.74
CA PRO A 397 1.47 -49.24 47.72
C PRO A 397 0.09 -49.88 47.71
N ASP A 398 -0.85 -49.35 48.51
CA ASP A 398 -2.23 -49.86 48.59
C ASP A 398 -3.00 -49.69 47.27
N TRP A 399 -2.75 -48.58 46.57
CA TRP A 399 -3.38 -48.30 45.29
C TRP A 399 -2.77 -49.16 44.19
N ALA A 400 -1.45 -49.35 44.21
CA ALA A 400 -0.74 -50.18 43.25
C ALA A 400 -1.19 -51.64 43.33
N LEU A 401 -1.25 -52.21 44.54
CA LEU A 401 -1.73 -53.57 44.77
C LEU A 401 -3.17 -53.76 44.26
N THR A 402 -4.05 -52.81 44.54
CA THR A 402 -5.45 -52.94 44.12
C THR A 402 -5.62 -52.82 42.60
N CYS A 403 -4.82 -51.98 41.93
CA CYS A 403 -4.83 -51.86 40.47
C CYS A 403 -4.21 -53.09 39.79
N ILE A 404 -3.09 -53.61 40.31
CA ILE A 404 -2.43 -54.82 39.81
C ILE A 404 -3.36 -56.03 39.95
N TYR A 405 -3.96 -56.21 41.13
CA TYR A 405 -4.91 -57.30 41.37
C TYR A 405 -6.12 -57.27 40.41
N SER A 406 -6.59 -56.05 40.08
CA SER A 406 -7.68 -55.86 39.11
C SER A 406 -7.25 -56.17 37.67
N SER A 407 -6.04 -55.76 37.27
CA SER A 407 -5.48 -56.05 35.93
C SER A 407 -5.12 -57.52 35.70
N GLN A 408 -4.71 -58.24 36.75
CA GLN A 408 -4.38 -59.68 36.70
C GLN A 408 -5.59 -60.56 36.36
N LYS A 409 -6.81 -60.10 36.66
CA LYS A 409 -8.04 -60.81 36.25
C LYS A 409 -8.30 -60.74 34.74
N CYS A 410 -7.70 -59.79 34.01
CA CYS A 410 -7.89 -59.63 32.56
C CYS A 410 -6.74 -60.21 31.71
N ILE A 411 -5.51 -60.32 32.23
CA ILE A 411 -4.35 -60.80 31.48
C ILE A 411 -3.82 -62.10 32.11
N LYS A 412 -4.32 -63.24 31.62
CA LYS A 412 -3.57 -64.49 31.76
C LYS A 412 -2.28 -64.34 30.94
N ILE A 413 -1.13 -64.43 31.62
CA ILE A 413 0.23 -64.59 31.08
C ILE A 413 0.93 -63.28 30.66
N GLN A 414 1.73 -62.69 31.57
CA GLN A 414 3.12 -62.22 31.27
C GLN A 414 3.88 -61.58 32.44
N TYR A 415 3.31 -61.41 33.64
CA TYR A 415 4.01 -60.77 34.76
C TYR A 415 4.59 -61.76 35.78
N PHE A 416 5.66 -62.46 35.38
CA PHE A 416 6.56 -63.14 36.33
C PHE A 416 7.80 -62.29 36.70
N ALA A 417 7.93 -61.07 36.15
CA ALA A 417 9.12 -60.22 36.33
C ALA A 417 9.00 -59.14 37.41
N LEU A 418 7.78 -58.78 37.87
CA LEU A 418 7.59 -57.75 38.91
C LEU A 418 7.87 -58.25 40.34
N TYR A 419 7.94 -59.58 40.55
CA TYR A 419 8.18 -60.17 41.88
C TYR A 419 9.66 -60.23 42.29
N LYS A 420 10.60 -59.72 41.48
CA LYS A 420 12.04 -59.87 41.74
C LYS A 420 12.73 -58.66 42.39
N ASN A 421 12.04 -57.54 42.60
CA ASN A 421 12.62 -56.31 43.17
C ASN A 421 11.78 -55.70 44.31
N PHE A 422 11.03 -56.53 45.05
CA PHE A 422 10.50 -56.16 46.37
C PHE A 422 11.15 -57.02 47.44
#